data_AF-A0A2Z6SQY2-F1
#
_entry.id   AF-A0A2Z6SQY2-F1
#
_cell.length_a   1.000
_cell.length_b   1.000
_cell.length_c   1.000
_cell.angle_alpha   90.00
_cell.angle_beta   90.00
_cell.angle_gamma   90.00
#
_symmetry.space_group_name_H-M   'P 1'
#
loop_
_entity.id
_entity.type
_entity.pdbx_description
1 polymer ?
#
loop_
_entity_poly.entity_id
_entity_poly.type
_entity_poly.pdbx_seq_one_letter_code
_entity_poly.pdbx_strand_id
1 'polypeptide(L)'
;MPKRWLLKRINELDRDVGEKALYEILFDLYAGVGINEPFAVFYDIYCNKVDNPLSKNCVSRALRAFGLVTKMSRIVVDGKEKSTITINATREELLDTFRKNGIDY
;
A
#
# COMPACT_ATOMS: atom_id res chain seq x y z
N MET A 1 -16.92 -1.60 -15.72
CA MET A 1 -16.05 -2.13 -16.79
C MET A 1 -14.66 -1.56 -16.57
N PRO A 2 -13.70 -2.31 -15.98
CA PRO A 2 -12.36 -1.75 -15.72
C PRO A 2 -11.65 -1.57 -17.07
N LYS A 3 -11.09 -0.39 -17.28
CA LYS A 3 -10.62 0.06 -18.60
C LYS A 3 -9.24 -0.56 -18.91
N ARG A 4 -9.19 -1.43 -19.95
CA ARG A 4 -8.00 -2.16 -20.46
C ARG A 4 -6.76 -1.30 -20.75
N TRP A 5 -6.89 0.02 -20.87
CA TRP A 5 -5.76 0.90 -21.13
C TRP A 5 -4.86 1.13 -19.89
N LEU A 6 -5.40 0.97 -18.67
CA LEU A 6 -4.66 1.15 -17.42
C LEU A 6 -3.62 0.02 -17.22
N LEU A 7 -4.02 -1.22 -17.49
CA LEU A 7 -3.11 -2.38 -17.52
C LEU A 7 -1.99 -2.18 -18.55
N LYS A 8 -2.28 -1.50 -19.66
CA LYS A 8 -1.29 -1.23 -20.70
C LYS A 8 -0.22 -0.24 -20.23
N ARG A 9 -0.61 0.83 -19.52
CA ARG A 9 0.32 1.85 -19.01
C ARG A 9 1.15 1.37 -17.82
N ILE A 10 0.58 0.50 -16.99
CA ILE A 10 1.30 -0.18 -15.90
C ILE A 10 2.26 -1.25 -16.46
N ASN A 11 1.95 -1.88 -17.59
CA ASN A 11 2.86 -2.79 -18.29
C ASN A 11 3.95 -2.09 -19.13
N GLU A 12 3.75 -0.82 -19.51
CA GLU A 12 4.71 -0.04 -20.31
C GLU A 12 5.75 0.71 -19.43
N LEU A 13 5.48 0.87 -18.13
CA LEU A 13 6.47 1.29 -17.15
C LEU A 13 7.04 0.01 -16.53
N ASP A 14 8.33 -0.27 -16.75
CA ASP A 14 9.09 -1.41 -16.20
C ASP A 14 9.25 -1.30 -14.66
N ARG A 15 8.14 -1.06 -13.95
CA ARG A 15 8.05 -1.15 -12.50
C ARG A 15 7.99 -2.64 -12.17
N ASP A 16 8.95 -3.06 -11.36
CA ASP A 16 9.13 -4.40 -10.84
C ASP A 16 7.75 -5.03 -10.51
N VAL A 17 7.50 -6.25 -10.97
CA VAL A 17 6.19 -6.95 -10.86
C VAL A 17 5.67 -6.91 -9.42
N GLY A 18 6.58 -6.93 -8.44
CA GLY A 18 6.25 -6.81 -7.02
C GLY A 18 5.72 -5.44 -6.59
N GLU A 19 6.16 -4.33 -7.20
CA GLU A 19 5.66 -2.98 -6.90
C GLU A 19 4.27 -2.75 -7.49
N LYS A 20 4.00 -3.31 -8.67
CA LYS A 20 2.65 -3.32 -9.26
C LYS A 20 1.66 -4.03 -8.35
N ALA A 21 1.98 -5.26 -7.94
CA ALA A 21 1.12 -6.05 -7.06
C ALA A 21 0.87 -5.35 -5.72
N LEU A 22 1.87 -4.62 -5.21
CA LEU A 22 1.75 -3.82 -4.00
C LEU A 22 0.67 -2.73 -4.13
N TYR A 23 0.67 -1.96 -5.23
CA TYR A 23 -0.32 -0.89 -5.43
C TYR A 23 -1.72 -1.44 -5.76
N GLU A 24 -1.82 -2.57 -6.45
CA GLU A 24 -3.10 -3.25 -6.68
C GLU A 24 -3.72 -3.70 -5.36
N ILE A 25 -2.95 -4.36 -4.49
CA ILE A 25 -3.42 -4.78 -3.15
C ILE A 25 -3.83 -3.58 -2.29
N LEU A 26 -3.02 -2.52 -2.31
CA LEU A 26 -3.30 -1.29 -1.58
C LEU A 26 -4.62 -0.66 -2.06
N PHE A 27 -4.86 -0.65 -3.37
CA PHE A 27 -6.09 -0.10 -3.93
C PHE A 27 -7.30 -0.98 -3.58
N ASP A 28 -7.24 -2.27 -3.90
CA ASP A 28 -8.37 -3.19 -3.77
C ASP A 28 -8.87 -3.32 -2.33
N LEU A 29 -7.96 -3.27 -1.35
CA LEU A 29 -8.31 -3.42 0.05
C LEU A 29 -8.67 -2.09 0.73
N TYR A 30 -8.02 -1.00 0.37
CA TYR A 30 -8.07 0.22 1.17
C TYR A 30 -8.63 1.45 0.45
N ALA A 31 -8.77 1.46 -0.88
CA ALA A 31 -9.28 2.64 -1.60
C ALA A 31 -10.72 3.01 -1.22
N GLY A 32 -11.51 2.04 -0.75
CA GLY A 32 -12.88 2.26 -0.30
C GLY A 32 -13.01 2.81 1.13
N VAL A 33 -12.01 2.61 1.99
CA VAL A 33 -12.13 2.81 3.45
C VAL A 33 -10.97 3.58 4.09
N GLY A 34 -9.85 3.75 3.39
CA GLY A 34 -8.58 4.20 3.96
C GLY A 34 -7.79 3.06 4.59
N ILE A 35 -6.53 3.31 4.93
CA ILE A 35 -5.65 2.36 5.61
C ILE A 35 -5.35 2.87 7.03
N ASN A 36 -5.43 1.97 8.01
CA ASN A 36 -5.01 2.24 9.38
C ASN A 36 -4.54 0.94 10.02
N GLU A 37 -3.37 0.46 9.60
CA GLU A 37 -2.84 -0.83 10.02
C GLU A 37 -1.37 -0.74 10.43
N PRO A 38 -0.91 -1.62 11.34
CA PRO A 38 0.51 -1.84 11.52
C PRO A 38 1.16 -2.25 10.19
N PHE A 39 2.31 -1.66 9.86
CA PHE A 39 3.06 -1.95 8.63
C PHE A 39 3.36 -3.45 8.48
N ALA A 40 3.64 -4.14 9.60
CA ALA A 40 3.88 -5.58 9.59
C ALA A 40 2.66 -6.37 9.11
N VAL A 41 1.45 -6.00 9.55
CA VAL A 41 0.20 -6.67 9.15
C VAL A 41 -0.05 -6.47 7.66
N PHE A 42 0.06 -5.23 7.19
CA PHE A 42 -0.05 -4.91 5.76
C PHE A 42 0.96 -5.71 4.92
N TYR A 43 2.22 -5.78 5.36
CA TYR A 43 3.25 -6.54 4.65
C TYR A 43 2.95 -8.04 4.61
N ASP A 44 2.43 -8.62 5.70
CA ASP A 44 2.08 -10.04 5.73
C ASP A 44 0.90 -10.34 4.78
N ILE A 45 -0.10 -9.44 4.70
CA ILE A 45 -1.19 -9.53 3.72
C ILE A 45 -0.64 -9.49 2.29
N TYR A 46 0.32 -8.59 2.01
CA TYR A 46 0.99 -8.50 0.72
C TYR A 46 1.72 -9.79 0.35
N CYS A 47 2.53 -10.34 1.27
CA CYS A 47 3.25 -11.61 1.05
C CYS A 47 2.30 -12.79 0.80
N ASN A 48 1.15 -12.82 1.45
CA ASN A 48 0.17 -13.89 1.26
C ASN A 48 -0.54 -13.84 -0.10
N LYS A 49 -0.45 -12.72 -0.83
CA LYS A 49 -1.12 -12.50 -2.11
C LYS A 49 -0.18 -12.45 -3.31
N VAL A 50 1.13 -12.53 -3.10
CA VAL A 50 2.16 -12.37 -4.14
C VAL A 50 3.19 -13.48 -4.02
N ASP A 51 3.41 -14.24 -5.09
CA ASP A 51 4.31 -15.41 -5.10
C ASP A 51 5.79 -15.03 -4.90
N ASN A 52 6.21 -13.84 -5.32
CA ASN A 52 7.57 -13.31 -5.14
C ASN A 52 7.51 -11.89 -4.57
N PRO A 53 7.24 -11.74 -3.26
CA PRO A 53 7.03 -10.43 -2.66
C PRO A 53 8.34 -9.65 -2.57
N LEU A 54 8.24 -8.33 -2.77
CA LEU A 54 9.33 -7.41 -2.47
C LEU A 54 9.72 -7.52 -0.99
N SER A 55 11.00 -7.28 -0.68
CA SER A 55 11.45 -7.21 0.73
C SER A 55 10.72 -6.11 1.50
N LYS A 56 10.61 -6.25 2.84
CA LYS A 56 10.03 -5.23 3.74
C LYS A 56 10.59 -3.83 3.49
N ASN A 57 11.89 -3.71 3.27
CA ASN A 57 12.56 -2.43 3.01
C ASN A 57 12.16 -1.84 1.66
N CYS A 58 12.02 -2.67 0.62
CA CYS A 58 11.54 -2.23 -0.69
C CYS A 58 10.09 -1.75 -0.61
N VAL A 59 9.20 -2.50 0.06
CA VAL A 59 7.81 -2.09 0.28
C VAL A 59 7.73 -0.76 1.04
N SER A 60 8.48 -0.63 2.13
CA SER A 60 8.53 0.63 2.91
C SER A 60 8.98 1.81 2.05
N ARG A 61 10.01 1.63 1.21
CA ARG A 61 10.49 2.66 0.28
C ARG A 61 9.48 2.98 -0.81
N ALA A 62 8.83 1.97 -1.39
CA ALA A 62 7.81 2.14 -2.43
C ALA A 62 6.61 2.91 -1.89
N LEU A 63 6.08 2.53 -0.72
CA LEU A 63 4.99 3.27 -0.06
C LEU A 63 5.38 4.72 0.23
N ARG A 64 6.60 4.95 0.73
CA ARG A 64 7.10 6.31 0.98
C ARG A 64 7.21 7.13 -0.30
N ALA A 65 7.74 6.54 -1.38
CA ALA A 65 7.84 7.19 -2.69
C ALA A 65 6.46 7.48 -3.29
N PHE A 66 5.50 6.58 -3.04
CA PHE A 66 4.11 6.73 -3.42
C PHE A 66 3.41 7.87 -2.67
N GLY A 67 3.88 8.24 -1.48
CA GLY A 67 3.33 9.31 -0.66
C GLY A 67 2.72 8.84 0.67
N LEU A 68 2.73 7.54 0.93
CA LEU A 68 2.30 6.94 2.19
C LEU A 68 3.48 6.83 3.14
N VAL A 69 3.52 7.73 4.12
CA VAL A 69 4.55 7.72 5.15
C VAL A 69 4.12 6.84 6.31
N THR A 70 4.93 5.84 6.63
CA THR A 70 4.77 5.07 7.86
C THR A 70 5.09 5.93 9.07
N LYS A 71 4.26 5.89 10.12
CA LYS A 71 4.47 6.65 11.36
C LYS A 71 4.61 5.69 12.53
N MET A 72 5.35 6.11 13.57
CA MET A 72 5.32 5.39 14.84
C MET A 72 4.03 5.74 15.57
N SER A 73 3.27 4.73 15.98
CA SER A 73 2.04 4.89 16.73
C SER A 73 2.06 3.99 17.96
N ARG A 74 1.41 4.44 19.03
CA ARG A 74 1.14 3.59 20.19
C ARG A 74 -0.18 2.87 19.98
N ILE A 75 -0.16 1.55 20.07
CA ILE A 75 -1.34 0.70 20.04
C ILE A 75 -1.44 -0.06 21.36
N VAL A 76 -2.64 -0.44 21.76
CA VAL A 76 -2.86 -1.31 22.92
C VAL A 76 -3.05 -2.73 22.43
N VAL A 77 -2.18 -3.63 22.86
CA VAL A 77 -2.23 -5.07 22.55
C VAL A 77 -2.28 -5.81 23.89
N ASP A 78 -3.34 -6.58 24.12
CA ASP A 78 -3.58 -7.32 25.37
C ASP A 78 -3.50 -6.43 26.63
N GLY A 79 -4.06 -5.22 26.53
CA GLY A 79 -4.04 -4.24 27.63
C GLY A 79 -2.68 -3.58 27.88
N LYS A 80 -1.66 -3.87 27.07
CA LYS A 80 -0.33 -3.23 27.16
C LYS A 80 -0.10 -2.29 25.99
N GLU A 81 0.36 -1.08 26.29
CA GLU A 81 0.83 -0.15 25.25
C GLU A 81 2.09 -0.71 24.57
N LYS A 82 2.08 -0.73 23.24
CA LYS A 82 3.22 -1.07 22.39
C LYS A 82 3.37 -0.02 21.31
N SER A 83 4.60 0.40 21.05
CA SER A 83 4.93 1.21 19.88
C SER A 83 5.03 0.31 18.66
N THR A 84 4.33 0.67 17.58
CA THR A 84 4.40 -0.02 16.29
C THR A 84 4.52 0.98 15.16
N ILE A 85 5.05 0.52 14.02
CA ILE A 85 5.04 1.30 12.79
C ILE A 85 3.69 1.05 12.12
N THR A 86 2.95 2.11 11.81
CA THR A 86 1.65 2.05 11.13
C THR A 86 1.70 2.75 9.78
N ILE A 87 0.85 2.31 8.86
CA ILE A 87 0.47 3.08 7.68
C ILE A 87 -0.92 3.62 7.96
N ASN A 88 -1.07 4.94 7.90
CA ASN A 88 -2.36 5.59 8.09
C ASN A 88 -2.58 6.60 6.97
N ALA A 89 -3.69 6.43 6.27
CA ALA A 89 -4.25 7.42 5.36
C ALA A 89 -5.76 7.23 5.34
N THR A 90 -6.49 8.34 5.47
CA THR A 90 -7.92 8.35 5.20
C THR A 90 -8.20 7.92 3.76
N ARG A 91 -9.44 7.52 3.50
CA ARG A 91 -9.89 7.22 2.14
C ARG A 91 -9.56 8.36 1.17
N GLU A 92 -9.82 9.60 1.58
CA GLU A 92 -9.61 10.79 0.77
C GLU A 92 -8.12 11.03 0.49
N GLU A 93 -7.27 10.93 1.51
CA GLU A 93 -5.81 11.05 1.36
C GLU A 93 -5.25 9.94 0.46
N LEU A 94 -5.75 8.71 0.62
CA LEU A 94 -5.30 7.58 -0.18
C LEU A 94 -5.70 7.74 -1.65
N LEU A 95 -6.95 8.14 -1.93
CA LEU A 95 -7.42 8.42 -3.29
C LEU A 95 -6.68 9.60 -3.94
N ASP A 96 -6.42 10.66 -3.18
CA ASP A 96 -5.60 11.78 -3.64
C ASP A 96 -4.18 11.33 -3.98
N THR A 97 -3.60 10.45 -3.16
CA THR A 97 -2.27 9.85 -3.41
C THR A 97 -2.27 9.04 -4.71
N PHE A 98 -3.30 8.21 -4.95
CA PHE A 98 -3.46 7.48 -6.21
C PHE A 98 -3.53 8.43 -7.42
N ARG A 99 -4.38 9.47 -7.35
CA ARG A 99 -4.51 10.47 -8.43
C ARG A 99 -3.21 11.20 -8.73
N LYS A 100 -2.48 11.65 -7.70
CA LYS A 100 -1.17 12.33 -7.85
C LYS A 100 -0.13 11.47 -8.55
N ASN A 101 -0.21 10.15 -8.37
CA ASN A 101 0.67 9.19 -9.02
C ASN A 101 0.15 8.73 -10.41
N GLY A 102 -0.90 9.37 -10.93
CA GLY A 102 -1.49 9.03 -12.22
C GLY A 102 -2.22 7.69 -12.24
N ILE A 103 -2.63 7.20 -11.06
CA ILE A 103 -3.38 5.97 -10.88
C ILE A 103 -4.84 6.36 -10.65
N ASP A 104 -5.65 6.28 -11.70
CA ASP A 104 -7.07 6.60 -11.66
C ASP A 104 -7.82 5.31 -12.01
N TYR A 105 -8.56 4.74 -11.06
CA TYR A 105 -9.30 3.48 -11.20
C TYR A 105 -10.77 3.72 -11.54
#